data_AF-A0A9E6K377-F1
#
_entry.id   AF-A0A9E6K377-F1
#
_cell.length_a   1.000
_cell.length_b   1.000
_cell.length_c   1.000
_cell.angle_alpha   90.00
_cell.angle_beta   90.00
_cell.angle_gamma   90.00
#
_symmetry.space_group_name_H-M   'P 1'
#
loop_
_entity.id
_entity.type
_entity.pdbx_description
1 polymer ?
#
loop_
_entity_poly.entity_id
_entity_poly.type
_entity_poly.pdbx_seq_one_letter_code
_entity_poly.pdbx_strand_id
1 'polypeptide(L)'
;MKKIFFSFLGFILSTQISFAVDDAGVLSGIGANAQTKIREGNIHIGDIPKIIVGAIDFFMGFAATISLIFIIIGSYQMLFGSVFDQKSKGKETIIMAISGLALASLSWLIIKLILDNFS
;
A
#
# COMPACT_ATOMS: atom_id res chain seq x y z
N MET A 1 15.30 13.70 -17.84
CA MET A 1 14.02 13.81 -17.08
C MET A 1 12.87 13.02 -17.71
N LYS A 2 12.51 13.21 -18.99
CA LYS A 2 11.37 12.49 -19.62
C LYS A 2 11.48 10.94 -19.63
N LYS A 3 12.69 10.38 -19.76
CA LYS A 3 12.90 8.90 -19.76
C LYS A 3 12.66 8.26 -18.39
N ILE A 4 13.03 8.94 -17.31
CA ILE A 4 12.79 8.50 -15.92
C ILE A 4 11.30 8.58 -15.61
N PHE A 5 10.61 9.63 -16.07
CA PHE A 5 9.17 9.77 -15.93
C PHE A 5 8.40 8.66 -16.65
N PHE A 6 8.79 8.28 -17.88
CA PHE A 6 8.15 7.17 -18.60
C PHE A 6 8.41 5.80 -17.95
N SER A 7 9.61 5.56 -17.42
CA SER A 7 9.91 4.33 -16.68
C SER A 7 9.13 4.27 -15.36
N PHE A 8 8.93 5.41 -14.70
CA PHE A 8 8.13 5.56 -13.50
C PHE A 8 6.63 5.32 -13.77
N LEU A 9 6.10 5.89 -14.85
CA LEU A 9 4.73 5.67 -15.29
C LEU A 9 4.48 4.21 -15.67
N GLY A 10 5.45 3.56 -16.34
CA GLY A 10 5.40 2.13 -16.65
C GLY A 10 5.42 1.25 -15.39
N PHE A 11 6.22 1.61 -14.39
CA PHE A 11 6.23 0.90 -13.10
C PHE A 11 4.88 1.05 -12.39
N ILE A 12 4.31 2.25 -12.29
CA ILE A 12 2.99 2.49 -11.68
C ILE A 12 1.88 1.70 -12.39
N LEU A 13 1.91 1.64 -13.72
CA LEU A 13 0.94 0.86 -14.50
C LEU A 13 1.12 -0.65 -14.29
N SER A 14 2.35 -1.14 -14.11
CA SER A 14 2.62 -2.55 -13.82
C SER A 14 2.23 -2.97 -12.40
N THR A 15 2.34 -2.09 -11.41
CA THR A 15 1.95 -2.39 -10.02
C THR A 15 0.43 -2.43 -9.84
N GLN A 16 -0.37 -1.83 -10.73
CA GLN A 16 -1.83 -2.00 -10.73
C GLN A 16 -2.25 -3.47 -10.87
N ILE A 17 -1.41 -4.34 -11.45
CA ILE A 17 -1.73 -5.76 -11.66
C ILE A 17 -1.64 -6.55 -10.35
N SER A 18 -0.79 -6.15 -9.39
CA SER A 18 -0.64 -6.87 -8.12
C SER A 18 -1.69 -6.48 -7.06
N PHE A 19 -2.33 -5.31 -7.18
CA PHE A 19 -3.41 -4.88 -6.28
C PHE A 19 -4.81 -5.30 -6.74
N ALA A 20 -4.92 -5.92 -7.93
CA ALA A 20 -6.16 -6.45 -8.50
C ALA A 20 -6.40 -7.94 -8.15
N VAL A 21 -5.65 -8.51 -7.20
CA VAL A 21 -5.77 -9.94 -6.84
C VAL A 21 -7.07 -10.26 -6.09
N ASP A 22 -7.75 -9.26 -5.52
CA ASP A 22 -9.12 -9.39 -5.00
C ASP A 22 -10.06 -8.46 -5.78
N ASP A 23 -11.02 -9.05 -6.51
CA ASP A 23 -12.05 -8.39 -7.34
C ASP A 23 -12.95 -7.37 -6.58
N ALA A 24 -12.68 -7.12 -5.30
CA ALA A 24 -13.51 -6.33 -4.42
C ALA A 24 -12.84 -5.02 -3.93
N GLY A 25 -11.54 -4.80 -4.10
CA GLY A 25 -10.86 -3.56 -3.67
C GLY A 25 -11.15 -3.22 -2.20
N VAL A 26 -11.65 -2.01 -1.92
CA VAL A 26 -12.11 -1.59 -0.56
C VAL A 26 -13.19 -2.51 0.02
N LEU A 27 -13.94 -3.19 -0.84
CA LEU A 27 -15.01 -4.10 -0.45
C LEU A 27 -14.52 -5.55 -0.20
N SER A 28 -13.20 -5.83 -0.25
CA SER A 28 -12.66 -7.19 -0.05
C SER A 28 -13.13 -7.84 1.25
N GLY A 29 -13.37 -7.04 2.29
CA GLY A 29 -13.87 -7.52 3.58
C GLY A 29 -15.27 -8.14 3.55
N ILE A 30 -16.12 -7.84 2.56
CA ILE A 30 -17.49 -8.41 2.46
C ILE A 30 -17.48 -9.84 1.83
N GLY A 31 -16.30 -10.28 1.35
CA GLY A 31 -16.04 -11.58 0.74
C GLY A 31 -16.20 -11.61 -0.78
N ALA A 32 -15.80 -12.72 -1.40
CA ALA A 32 -16.05 -12.98 -2.83
C ALA A 32 -17.56 -12.78 -3.10
N ASN A 33 -17.92 -11.88 -4.02
CA ASN A 33 -19.28 -11.39 -4.32
C ASN A 33 -19.76 -10.15 -3.53
N ALA A 34 -18.87 -9.36 -2.93
CA ALA A 34 -19.18 -8.08 -2.29
C ALA A 34 -20.05 -7.15 -3.18
N GLN A 35 -19.74 -7.05 -4.47
CA GLN A 35 -20.48 -6.24 -5.43
C GLN A 35 -21.93 -6.73 -5.63
N THR A 36 -22.13 -8.05 -5.61
CA THR A 36 -23.44 -8.68 -5.77
C THR A 36 -24.29 -8.47 -4.51
N LYS A 37 -23.70 -8.62 -3.31
CA LYS A 37 -24.39 -8.37 -2.03
C LYS A 37 -24.86 -6.92 -1.86
N ILE A 38 -24.05 -5.95 -2.30
CA ILE A 38 -24.43 -4.52 -2.28
C ILE A 38 -25.59 -4.28 -3.26
N ARG A 39 -25.52 -4.85 -4.47
CA ARG A 39 -26.58 -4.73 -5.49
C ARG A 39 -27.91 -5.35 -5.05
N GLU A 40 -27.85 -6.45 -4.31
CA GLU A 40 -29.02 -7.14 -3.75
C GLU A 40 -29.53 -6.52 -2.44
N GLY A 41 -28.85 -5.50 -1.91
CA GLY A 41 -29.20 -4.84 -0.64
C GLY A 41 -28.98 -5.71 0.60
N ASN A 42 -28.22 -6.81 0.48
CA ASN A 42 -27.97 -7.78 1.52
C ASN A 42 -26.73 -7.40 2.36
N ILE A 43 -26.80 -6.26 3.06
CA ILE A 43 -25.73 -5.73 3.90
C ILE A 43 -26.15 -5.77 5.36
N HIS A 44 -25.36 -6.46 6.19
CA HIS A 44 -25.60 -6.55 7.62
C HIS A 44 -24.65 -5.64 8.40
N ILE A 45 -25.03 -5.23 9.61
CA ILE A 45 -24.21 -4.39 10.49
C ILE A 45 -22.84 -5.03 10.78
N GLY A 46 -22.79 -6.37 10.81
CA GLY A 46 -21.54 -7.13 10.98
C GLY A 46 -20.56 -7.05 9.80
N ASP A 47 -20.98 -6.52 8.64
CA ASP A 47 -20.10 -6.33 7.48
C ASP A 47 -19.36 -4.98 7.54
N ILE A 48 -19.83 -4.01 8.34
CA ILE A 48 -19.21 -2.69 8.47
C ILE A 48 -17.75 -2.78 8.94
N PRO A 49 -17.41 -3.53 10.02
CA PRO A 49 -16.01 -3.67 10.44
C PRO A 49 -15.14 -4.31 9.36
N LYS A 50 -15.71 -5.25 8.58
CA LYS A 50 -14.95 -5.93 7.52
C LYS A 50 -14.66 -5.00 6.35
N ILE A 51 -15.59 -4.13 5.96
CA ILE A 51 -15.37 -3.09 4.94
C ILE A 51 -14.24 -2.15 5.38
N ILE A 52 -14.20 -1.78 6.67
CA ILE A 52 -13.13 -0.93 7.19
C ILE A 52 -11.78 -1.65 7.09
N VAL A 53 -11.70 -2.94 7.42
CA VAL A 53 -10.47 -3.73 7.25
C VAL A 53 -10.08 -3.83 5.77
N GLY A 54 -11.02 -4.12 4.87
CA GLY A 54 -10.75 -4.14 3.43
C GLY A 54 -10.28 -2.79 2.88
N ALA A 55 -10.80 -1.68 3.40
CA ALA A 55 -10.31 -0.35 3.09
C ALA A 55 -8.85 -0.16 3.54
N ILE A 56 -8.53 -0.57 4.78
CA ILE A 56 -7.17 -0.46 5.32
C ILE A 56 -6.21 -1.36 4.52
N ASP A 57 -6.60 -2.59 4.17
CA ASP A 57 -5.82 -3.50 3.31
C ASP A 57 -5.49 -2.83 1.97
N PHE A 58 -6.49 -2.20 1.36
CA PHE A 58 -6.32 -1.46 0.10
C PHE A 58 -5.31 -0.30 0.25
N PHE A 59 -5.45 0.53 1.30
CA PHE A 59 -4.52 1.62 1.56
C PHE A 59 -3.12 1.13 1.96
N MET A 60 -3.00 -0.01 2.62
CA MET A 60 -1.71 -0.64 2.93
C MET A 60 -0.97 -1.05 1.66
N GLY A 61 -1.67 -1.55 0.65
CA GLY A 61 -1.09 -1.80 -0.66
C GLY A 61 -0.52 -0.53 -1.32
N PHE A 62 -1.25 0.57 -1.22
CA PHE A 62 -0.79 1.87 -1.72
C PHE A 62 0.42 2.39 -0.95
N ALA A 63 0.39 2.31 0.39
CA ALA A 63 1.50 2.70 1.25
C ALA A 63 2.78 1.90 0.97
N ALA A 64 2.66 0.58 0.78
CA ALA A 64 3.77 -0.28 0.41
C ALA A 64 4.39 0.11 -0.94
N THR A 65 3.56 0.43 -1.94
CA THR A 65 4.01 0.88 -3.26
C THR A 65 4.78 2.19 -3.18
N ILE A 66 4.22 3.17 -2.46
CA ILE A 66 4.87 4.47 -2.27
C ILE A 66 6.20 4.30 -1.53
N SER A 67 6.22 3.51 -0.46
CA SER A 67 7.45 3.25 0.29
C SER A 67 8.53 2.64 -0.62
N LEU A 68 8.18 1.66 -1.46
CA LEU A 68 9.11 1.07 -2.42
C LEU A 68 9.68 2.10 -3.41
N ILE A 69 8.84 3.02 -3.91
CA ILE A 69 9.29 4.11 -4.78
C ILE A 69 10.33 4.99 -4.09
N PHE A 70 10.07 5.41 -2.85
CA PHE A 70 11.01 6.24 -2.09
C PHE A 70 12.30 5.50 -1.75
N ILE A 71 12.23 4.19 -1.49
CA ILE A 71 13.42 3.35 -1.31
C ILE A 71 14.26 3.34 -2.59
N ILE A 72 13.65 3.17 -3.76
CA ILE A 72 14.36 3.19 -5.05
C ILE A 72 15.01 4.56 -5.28
N ILE A 73 14.27 5.66 -5.08
CA ILE A 73 14.80 7.02 -5.26
C ILE A 73 15.96 7.30 -4.29
N GLY A 74 15.80 6.95 -3.01
CA GLY A 74 16.85 7.11 -2.00
C GLY A 74 18.08 6.25 -2.29
N SER A 75 17.88 5.04 -2.83
CA SER A 75 18.97 4.15 -3.26
C SER A 75 19.77 4.75 -4.42
N TYR A 76 19.08 5.32 -5.42
CA TYR A 76 19.74 6.07 -6.50
C TYR A 76 20.55 7.25 -5.97
N GLN A 77 20.01 8.03 -5.02
CA GLN A 77 20.74 9.13 -4.38
C GLN A 77 21.98 8.64 -3.61
N MET A 78 21.95 7.45 -3.00
CA MET A 78 23.12 6.87 -2.35
C MET A 78 24.19 6.39 -3.35
N LEU A 79 23.78 5.77 -4.47
CA LEU A 79 24.71 5.25 -5.48
C LEU A 79 25.42 6.37 -6.24
N PHE A 80 24.71 7.43 -6.61
CA PHE A 80 25.27 8.58 -7.32
C PHE A 80 25.75 9.70 -6.38
N GLY A 81 25.52 9.55 -5.07
CA GLY A 81 25.86 10.52 -4.05
C GLY A 81 27.37 10.72 -3.84
N SER A 82 28.23 9.81 -4.33
CA SER A 82 29.68 9.99 -4.34
C SER A 82 30.16 11.09 -5.29
N VAL A 83 29.36 11.41 -6.32
CA VAL A 83 29.68 12.44 -7.34
C VAL A 83 29.10 13.81 -6.96
N PHE A 84 28.00 13.83 -6.19
CA PHE A 84 27.20 15.04 -5.95
C PHE A 84 26.96 15.37 -4.45
N ASP A 85 27.68 14.72 -3.52
CA ASP A 85 27.57 14.92 -2.07
C ASP A 85 26.13 14.81 -1.50
N GLN A 86 25.35 13.87 -2.06
CA GLN A 86 23.93 13.64 -1.70
C GLN A 86 23.70 12.30 -0.97
N LYS A 87 24.77 11.62 -0.56
CA LYS A 87 24.70 10.29 0.06
C LYS A 87 23.92 10.28 1.38
N SER A 88 24.01 11.35 2.17
CA SER A 88 23.28 11.50 3.45
C SER A 88 21.77 11.61 3.22
N LYS A 89 21.35 12.40 2.23
CA LYS A 89 19.93 12.59 1.87
C LYS A 89 19.28 11.31 1.35
N GLY A 90 20.02 10.51 0.57
CA GLY A 90 19.53 9.22 0.10
C GLY A 90 19.26 8.26 1.26
N LYS A 91 20.17 8.19 2.25
CA LYS A 91 20.00 7.37 3.44
C LYS A 91 18.78 7.81 4.27
N GLU A 92 18.63 9.12 4.47
CA GLU A 92 17.50 9.69 5.21
C GLU A 92 16.16 9.37 4.53
N THR A 93 16.10 9.49 3.21
CA THR A 93 14.91 9.17 2.40
C THR A 93 14.49 7.70 2.56
N ILE A 94 15.47 6.78 2.54
CA ILE A 94 15.20 5.34 2.75
C ILE A 94 14.68 5.10 4.19
N ILE A 95 15.34 5.70 5.19
CA ILE A 95 14.93 5.54 6.59
C ILE A 95 13.50 6.05 6.81
N MET A 96 13.15 7.20 6.25
CA MET A 96 11.79 7.74 6.32
C MET A 96 10.78 6.82 5.62
N ALA A 97 11.12 6.29 4.44
CA ALA A 97 10.25 5.38 3.69
C ALA A 97 9.98 4.07 4.45
N ILE A 98 11.02 3.48 5.04
CA ILE A 98 10.92 2.27 5.87
C ILE A 98 10.14 2.56 7.15
N SER A 99 10.41 3.69 7.81
CA SER A 99 9.75 4.06 9.07
C SER A 99 8.24 4.28 8.87
N GLY A 100 7.85 4.96 7.78
CA GLY A 100 6.45 5.13 7.42
C GLY A 100 5.75 3.80 7.14
N LEU A 101 6.41 2.90 6.40
CA LEU A 101 5.88 1.57 6.12
C LEU A 101 5.77 0.72 7.39
N ALA A 102 6.77 0.77 8.27
CA ALA A 102 6.77 0.05 9.54
C ALA A 102 5.62 0.51 10.44
N LEU A 103 5.41 1.82 10.57
CA LEU A 103 4.31 2.39 11.35
C LEU A 103 2.94 1.96 10.80
N ALA A 104 2.76 2.05 9.48
CA ALA A 104 1.53 1.61 8.82
C ALA A 104 1.28 0.11 9.03
N SER A 105 2.33 -0.71 8.91
CA SER A 105 2.25 -2.17 9.11
C SER A 105 1.91 -2.53 10.56
N LEU A 106 2.46 -1.82 11.54
CA LEU A 106 2.12 -2.02 12.96
C LEU A 106 0.67 -1.65 13.24
N SER A 107 0.18 -0.53 12.70
CA SER A 107 -1.22 -0.13 12.84
C SER A 107 -2.17 -1.17 12.22
N TRP A 108 -1.82 -1.69 11.05
CA TRP A 108 -2.59 -2.73 10.38
C TRP A 108 -2.65 -4.02 11.20
N LEU A 109 -1.50 -4.43 11.75
CA LEU A 109 -1.38 -5.65 12.56
C LEU A 109 -2.25 -5.56 13.83
N ILE A 110 -2.25 -4.42 14.52
CA ILE A 110 -3.09 -4.19 15.71
C ILE A 110 -4.57 -4.39 15.37
N ILE A 111 -5.04 -3.81 14.26
CA ILE A 111 -6.45 -3.89 13.85
C ILE A 111 -6.82 -5.34 13.55
N LYS A 112 -5.97 -6.06 12.81
CA LYS A 112 -6.20 -7.47 12.48
C LYS A 112 -6.22 -8.36 13.73
N LEU A 113 -5.30 -8.13 14.65
CA LEU A 113 -5.24 -8.85 15.92
C LEU A 113 -6.50 -8.60 16.77
N ILE A 114 -7.00 -7.38 16.80
CA ILE A 114 -8.26 -7.06 17.48
C ILE A 114 -9.40 -7.84 16.83
N LEU A 115 -9.60 -7.71 15.50
CA LEU A 115 -10.71 -8.38 14.83
C LEU A 115 -10.69 -9.91 14.96
N ASP A 116 -9.53 -10.55 14.88
CA ASP A 116 -9.39 -12.00 15.04
C ASP A 116 -9.78 -12.49 16.45
N ASN A 117 -9.69 -11.64 17.48
CA ASN A 117 -10.14 -11.98 18.84
C ASN A 117 -11.65 -11.75 19.06
N PHE A 118 -12.32 -11.01 18.16
CA PHE A 118 -13.75 -10.71 18.24
C PHE A 118 -14.60 -11.52 17.24
N SER A 119 -13.98 -12.34 16.40
CA SER A 119 -14.64 -13.33 15.53
C SER A 119 -14.83 -14.67 16.22
#